data_AF-A0A3D5DHI0-F1
#
_entry.id   AF-A0A3D5DHI0-F1
#
_cell.length_a   1.000
_cell.length_b   1.000
_cell.length_c   1.000
_cell.angle_alpha   90.00
_cell.angle_beta   90.00
_cell.angle_gamma   90.00
#
_symmetry.space_group_name_H-M   'P 1'
#
loop_
_entity.id
_entity.type
_entity.pdbx_description
1 polymer ?
#
loop_
_entity_poly.entity_id
_entity_poly.type
_entity_poly.pdbx_seq_one_letter_code
_entity_poly.pdbx_strand_id
1 'polypeptide(L)'
;FSTKNFYDVWFPNLAPSQILLKELFPIADDNDWKVFKRRFIAEMKQPGAAHDLDLLAALSYTTNFSIGCYCEDESRCHRSILRELLEIRGARIK
;
A
#
# COMPACT_ATOMS: atom_id res chain seq x y z
N PHE A 1 7.58 12.77 -3.55
CA PHE A 1 8.66 11.91 -3.03
C PHE A 1 9.65 12.74 -2.23
N SER A 2 10.35 12.14 -1.25
CA SER A 2 11.47 12.82 -0.59
C SER A 2 12.60 13.00 -1.61
N THR A 3 13.24 14.17 -1.64
CA THR A 3 14.32 14.52 -2.60
C THR A 3 15.53 13.58 -2.53
N LYS A 4 15.62 12.75 -1.49
CA LYS A 4 16.73 11.84 -1.24
C LYS A 4 16.38 10.36 -1.43
N ASN A 5 15.14 10.01 -1.80
CA ASN A 5 14.68 8.63 -1.97
C ASN A 5 14.86 7.71 -0.74
N PHE A 6 14.95 8.27 0.46
CA PHE A 6 14.99 7.50 1.70
C PHE A 6 13.62 7.48 2.38
N TYR A 7 13.31 6.34 2.99
CA TYR A 7 12.22 6.18 3.95
C TYR A 7 12.79 6.21 5.36
N ASP A 8 12.07 6.85 6.28
CA ASP A 8 12.46 6.87 7.69
C ASP A 8 12.36 5.47 8.31
N VAL A 9 11.38 4.67 7.87
CA VAL A 9 11.13 3.32 8.36
C VAL A 9 10.85 2.38 7.18
N TRP A 10 11.48 1.21 7.22
CA TRP A 10 11.10 0.08 6.37
C TRP A 10 9.89 -0.64 6.96
N PHE A 11 8.75 -0.63 6.26
CA PHE A 11 7.48 -1.14 6.78
C PHE A 11 6.85 -2.20 5.86
N PRO A 12 7.39 -3.44 5.84
CA PRO A 12 7.03 -4.46 4.86
C PRO A 12 5.63 -5.06 5.04
N ASN A 13 4.99 -4.84 6.19
CA ASN A 13 3.67 -5.42 6.50
C ASN A 13 2.56 -4.92 5.57
N LEU A 14 2.75 -3.74 4.96
CA LEU A 14 1.83 -3.15 3.98
C LEU A 14 2.38 -3.17 2.55
N ALA A 15 3.46 -3.94 2.31
CA ALA A 15 3.99 -4.17 0.98
C ALA A 15 3.37 -5.44 0.36
N PRO A 16 3.27 -5.52 -0.98
CA PRO A 16 2.87 -6.76 -1.64
C PRO A 16 3.81 -7.90 -1.29
N SER A 17 3.27 -9.10 -1.03
CA SER A 17 4.11 -10.25 -0.72
C SER A 17 5.04 -10.61 -1.88
N GLN A 18 6.17 -11.24 -1.57
CA GLN A 18 7.10 -11.71 -2.59
C GLN A 18 6.45 -12.71 -3.57
N ILE A 19 5.51 -13.52 -3.08
CA ILE A 19 4.75 -14.48 -3.90
C ILE A 19 3.88 -13.70 -4.90
N LEU A 20 3.14 -12.70 -4.42
CA LEU A 20 2.30 -11.87 -5.28
C LEU A 20 3.12 -11.12 -6.34
N LEU A 21 4.28 -10.58 -5.97
CA LEU A 21 5.18 -9.92 -6.91
C LEU A 21 5.74 -10.87 -7.96
N LYS A 22 6.19 -12.07 -7.57
CA LYS A 22 6.73 -13.06 -8.54
C LYS A 22 5.70 -13.51 -9.57
N GLU A 23 4.43 -13.54 -9.20
CA GLU A 23 3.37 -14.07 -10.06
C GLU A 23 2.76 -13.02 -10.99
N LEU A 24 2.76 -11.75 -10.60
CA LEU A 24 2.03 -10.69 -11.33
C LEU A 24 2.87 -9.48 -11.70
N PHE A 25 4.13 -9.39 -11.28
CA PHE A 25 5.00 -8.25 -11.58
C PHE A 25 6.07 -8.60 -12.64
N PRO A 26 6.30 -7.74 -13.65
CA PRO A 26 5.63 -6.47 -13.90
C PRO A 26 4.19 -6.67 -14.42
N ILE A 27 3.30 -5.76 -14.00
CA ILE A 27 1.87 -5.82 -14.36
C ILE A 27 1.73 -5.35 -15.80
N ALA A 28 1.47 -6.27 -16.72
CA ALA A 28 1.45 -6.01 -18.16
C ALA A 28 0.16 -5.32 -18.60
N ASP A 29 -0.98 -5.76 -18.10
CA ASP A 29 -2.30 -5.26 -18.52
C ASP A 29 -3.28 -5.02 -17.35
N ASP A 30 -4.47 -4.55 -17.71
CA ASP A 30 -5.52 -4.21 -16.74
C ASP A 30 -6.17 -5.43 -16.08
N ASN A 31 -6.09 -6.61 -16.71
CA ASN A 31 -6.58 -7.85 -16.10
C ASN A 31 -5.62 -8.30 -15.01
N ASP A 32 -4.31 -8.27 -15.27
CA ASP A 32 -3.27 -8.52 -14.26
C ASP A 32 -3.40 -7.55 -13.10
N TRP A 33 -3.65 -6.26 -13.38
CA TRP A 33 -3.88 -5.25 -12.34
C TRP A 33 -5.09 -5.58 -11.46
N LYS A 34 -6.22 -6.00 -12.05
CA LYS A 34 -7.41 -6.40 -11.29
C LYS A 34 -7.12 -7.60 -10.40
N VAL A 35 -6.38 -8.60 -10.90
CA VAL A 35 -6.00 -9.79 -10.11
C VAL A 35 -5.06 -9.39 -8.98
N PHE A 36 -4.06 -8.56 -9.25
CA PHE A 36 -3.12 -8.02 -8.27
C PHE A 36 -3.86 -7.27 -7.17
N LYS A 37 -4.73 -6.31 -7.53
CA LYS A 37 -5.51 -5.52 -6.57
C LYS A 37 -6.34 -6.41 -5.65
N ARG A 38 -7.06 -7.39 -6.21
CA ARG A 38 -7.88 -8.32 -5.43
C ARG A 38 -7.05 -9.12 -4.42
N ARG A 39 -5.91 -9.66 -4.84
CA ARG A 39 -5.04 -10.48 -3.98
C ARG A 39 -4.33 -9.64 -2.93
N PHE A 40 -3.85 -8.47 -3.29
CA PHE A 40 -3.23 -7.54 -2.36
C PHE A 40 -4.21 -7.10 -1.27
N ILE A 41 -5.48 -6.80 -1.62
CA ILE A 41 -6.53 -6.52 -0.62
C ILE A 41 -6.72 -7.71 0.33
N ALA A 42 -6.58 -8.95 -0.15
CA ALA A 42 -6.68 -10.13 0.71
C ALA A 42 -5.48 -10.26 1.67
N GLU A 43 -4.27 -9.87 1.25
CA GLU A 43 -3.10 -9.76 2.13
C GLU A 43 -3.33 -8.68 3.20
N MET A 44 -3.92 -7.54 2.83
CA MET A 44 -4.23 -6.44 3.77
C MET A 44 -5.36 -6.76 4.76
N LYS A 45 -6.06 -7.89 4.59
CA LYS A 45 -7.04 -8.40 5.55
C LYS A 45 -6.43 -9.34 6.58
N GLN A 46 -5.17 -9.74 6.43
CA GLN A 46 -4.49 -10.53 7.46
C GLN A 46 -4.33 -9.72 8.75
N PRO A 47 -4.41 -10.35 9.94
CA PRO A 47 -4.49 -9.63 11.21
C PRO A 47 -3.39 -8.57 11.42
N GLY A 48 -2.15 -8.87 11.03
CA GLY A 48 -1.03 -7.92 11.15
C GLY A 48 -1.22 -6.67 10.30
N ALA A 49 -1.44 -6.84 8.99
CA ALA A 49 -1.65 -5.72 8.08
C ALA A 49 -2.92 -4.92 8.41
N ALA A 50 -3.99 -5.60 8.83
CA ALA A 50 -5.23 -4.94 9.25
C ALA A 50 -5.00 -4.04 10.47
N HIS A 51 -4.29 -4.54 11.49
CA HIS A 51 -3.95 -3.75 12.67
C HIS A 51 -3.05 -2.55 12.33
N ASP A 52 -2.05 -2.76 11.47
CA ASP A 52 -1.16 -1.69 11.02
C ASP A 52 -1.92 -0.58 10.26
N LEU A 53 -2.90 -0.96 9.41
CA LEU A 53 -3.75 0.00 8.72
C LEU A 53 -4.62 0.80 9.69
N ASP A 54 -5.18 0.16 10.72
CA ASP A 54 -5.98 0.83 11.75
C ASP A 54 -5.11 1.81 12.58
N LEU A 55 -3.88 1.41 12.91
CA LEU A 55 -2.89 2.27 13.58
C LEU A 55 -2.57 3.51 12.74
N LEU A 56 -2.25 3.32 11.45
CA LEU A 56 -1.92 4.43 10.55
C LEU A 56 -3.13 5.35 10.34
N ALA A 57 -4.34 4.80 10.26
CA ALA A 57 -5.56 5.60 10.20
C ALA A 57 -5.73 6.46 11.45
N ALA A 58 -5.56 5.91 12.65
CA ALA A 58 -5.62 6.67 13.90
C ALA A 58 -4.52 7.76 13.97
N LEU A 59 -3.30 7.43 13.56
CA LEU A 59 -2.16 8.35 13.58
C LEU A 59 -2.33 9.55 12.63
N SER A 60 -3.05 9.37 11.52
CA SER A 60 -3.28 10.43 10.51
C SER A 60 -3.99 11.68 11.06
N TYR A 61 -4.68 11.55 12.18
CA TYR A 61 -5.34 12.67 12.86
C TYR A 61 -4.36 13.56 13.62
N THR A 62 -3.28 12.99 14.15
CA THR A 62 -2.33 13.70 15.03
C THR A 62 -1.08 14.18 14.28
N THR A 63 -0.67 13.47 13.23
CA THR A 63 0.50 13.84 12.42
C THR A 63 0.34 13.47 10.95
N ASN A 64 1.07 14.17 10.07
CA ASN A 64 1.17 13.76 8.67
C ASN A 64 2.33 12.77 8.54
N PHE A 65 2.12 11.70 7.77
CA PHE A 65 3.16 10.78 7.34
C PHE A 65 3.00 10.48 5.85
N SER A 66 3.98 9.81 5.26
CA SER A 66 3.95 9.42 3.85
C SER A 66 4.25 7.95 3.71
N ILE A 67 3.46 7.24 2.90
CA ILE A 67 3.74 5.87 2.49
C ILE A 67 4.38 5.91 1.10
N GLY A 68 5.57 5.34 0.98
CA GLY A 68 6.32 5.30 -0.27
C GLY A 68 6.28 3.94 -0.98
N CYS A 69 6.45 3.96 -2.30
CA CYS A 69 6.78 2.81 -3.13
C CYS A 69 7.84 3.25 -4.16
N TYR A 70 8.71 2.33 -4.57
CA TYR A 70 9.59 2.50 -5.74
C TYR A 70 8.96 1.96 -7.04
N CYS A 71 7.65 2.16 -7.20
CA CYS A 71 6.91 1.72 -8.37
C CYS A 71 7.18 2.71 -9.51
N GLU A 72 7.53 2.21 -10.71
CA GLU A 72 7.79 3.07 -11.88
C GLU A 72 6.51 3.73 -12.41
N ASP A 73 5.43 2.95 -12.51
CA ASP A 73 4.11 3.43 -12.91
C ASP A 73 3.23 3.67 -11.67
N GLU A 74 2.84 4.92 -11.44
CA GLU A 74 1.98 5.30 -10.32
C GLU A 74 0.54 4.81 -10.48
N SER A 75 0.07 4.61 -11.72
CA SER A 75 -1.31 4.14 -11.99
C SER A 75 -1.53 2.69 -11.53
N ARG A 76 -0.44 1.91 -11.45
CA ARG A 76 -0.41 0.50 -11.01
C ARG A 76 0.40 0.33 -9.73
N CYS A 77 0.39 1.36 -8.88
CA CYS A 77 1.09 1.36 -7.61
C CYS A 77 0.18 0.86 -6.47
N HIS A 78 0.69 -0.03 -5.61
CA HIS A 78 -0.06 -0.53 -4.45
C HIS A 78 -0.48 0.58 -3.46
N ARG A 79 0.19 1.75 -3.49
CA ARG A 79 -0.16 2.92 -2.67
C ARG A 79 -1.59 3.42 -2.94
N SER A 80 -2.09 3.30 -4.17
CA SER A 80 -3.49 3.68 -4.47
C SER A 80 -4.48 2.79 -3.72
N ILE A 81 -4.17 1.50 -3.65
CA ILE A 81 -4.97 0.51 -2.91
C ILE A 81 -4.88 0.77 -1.41
N LEU A 82 -3.69 1.05 -0.87
CA LEU A 82 -3.53 1.43 0.54
C LEU A 82 -4.31 2.71 0.88
N ARG A 83 -4.31 3.70 -0.02
CA ARG A 83 -5.10 4.93 0.15
C ARG A 83 -6.59 4.61 0.31
N GLU A 84 -7.16 3.81 -0.59
CA GLU A 84 -8.56 3.38 -0.50
C GLU A 84 -8.85 2.65 0.83
N LEU A 85 -7.95 1.76 1.25
CA LEU A 85 -8.10 1.00 2.51
C LEU A 85 -8.02 1.88 3.76
N LEU A 86 -7.22 2.94 3.71
CA LEU A 86 -7.11 3.95 4.78
C LEU A 86 -8.33 4.87 4.81
N GLU A 87 -8.85 5.29 3.64
CA GLU A 87 -10.08 6.09 3.54
C GLU A 87 -11.28 5.34 4.12
N ILE A 88 -11.43 4.05 3.82
CA ILE A 88 -12.48 3.19 4.39
C ILE A 88 -12.38 3.12 5.93
N ARG A 89 -11.16 3.21 6.49
CA ARG A 89 -10.90 3.24 7.93
C ARG A 89 -11.03 4.63 8.56
N GLY A 90 -11.40 5.64 7.76
CA GLY A 90 -11.56 7.02 8.24
C GLY A 90 -10.24 7.76 8.42
N ALA A 91 -9.14 7.35 7.78
CA ALA A 91 -7.89 8.11 7.85
C ALA A 91 -8.07 9.52 7.27
N ARG A 92 -7.44 10.52 7.89
CA ARG A 92 -7.37 11.89 7.35
C ARG A 92 -6.24 11.99 6.33
N ILE A 93 -6.58 11.83 5.06
CA ILE A 93 -5.62 11.92 3.95
C ILE A 93 -5.68 13.32 3.33
N LYS A 94 -4.51 13.90 3.07
CA LYS A 94 -4.35 15.19 2.37
C LYS A 94 -3.91 14.98 0.93
#